data_AF-A0A4Q3WIC9-F1
#
_entry.id   AF-A0A4Q3WIC9-F1
#
_cell.length_a   1.000
_cell.length_b   1.000
_cell.length_c   1.000
_cell.angle_alpha   90.00
_cell.angle_beta   90.00
_cell.angle_gamma   90.00
#
_symmetry.space_group_name_H-M   'P 1'
#
loop_
_entity.id
_entity.type
_entity.pdbx_description
1 polymer ?
#
loop_
_entity_poly.entity_id
_entity_poly.type
_entity_poly.pdbx_seq_one_letter_code
_entity_poly.pdbx_strand_id
1 'polypeptide(L)'
;MGAGVGKTLATLTPDLTLEAEGNLLKHMGKQNHWEAAAAPMLRWHTFPWNDTVATTFGIGLGLSYATDLPVIEQEKNGKSNTLLVFLPVEVTLAPEKDSKWEGVLRIHHRSGAWGVVGPRGGSNFATAGLRYHF
;
A
#
# COMPACT_ATOMS: atom_id res chain seq x y z
N MET A 1 8.87 8.61 3.40
CA MET A 1 9.32 8.34 2.02
C MET A 1 9.51 6.84 1.86
N GLY A 2 9.41 6.26 0.67
CA GLY A 2 9.54 4.81 0.50
C GLY A 2 9.64 4.39 -0.95
N ALA A 3 9.93 3.11 -1.15
CA ALA A 3 9.95 2.46 -2.45
C ALA A 3 9.12 1.17 -2.38
N GLY A 4 8.52 0.79 -3.50
CA GLY A 4 7.73 -0.43 -3.62
C GLY A 4 8.01 -1.16 -4.92
N VAL A 5 7.77 -2.47 -4.89
CA VAL A 5 7.85 -3.37 -6.05
C VAL A 5 6.57 -4.17 -6.15
N GLY A 6 6.12 -4.42 -7.37
CA GLY A 6 4.93 -5.20 -7.67
C GLY A 6 5.21 -6.28 -8.69
N LYS A 7 4.43 -7.36 -8.65
CA LYS A 7 4.43 -8.40 -9.68
C LYS A 7 3.03 -8.97 -9.87
N THR A 8 2.56 -9.04 -11.11
CA THR A 8 1.33 -9.76 -11.46
C THR A 8 1.51 -11.25 -11.22
N LEU A 9 0.61 -11.84 -10.43
CA LEU A 9 0.58 -13.27 -10.13
C LEU A 9 -0.41 -14.02 -11.02
N ALA A 10 -1.57 -13.43 -11.28
CA ALA A 10 -2.60 -14.01 -12.12
C ALA A 10 -3.48 -12.93 -12.77
N THR A 11 -4.01 -13.24 -13.96
CA THR A 11 -5.11 -12.49 -14.57
C THR A 11 -6.40 -13.25 -14.27
N LEU A 12 -7.31 -12.64 -13.51
CA LEU A 12 -8.55 -13.29 -13.07
C LEU A 12 -9.66 -13.07 -14.10
N THR A 13 -9.72 -11.87 -14.67
CA THR A 13 -10.55 -11.48 -15.81
C THR A 13 -9.74 -10.53 -16.70
N PRO A 14 -10.20 -10.17 -17.91
CA PRO A 14 -9.52 -9.16 -18.73
C PRO A 14 -9.33 -7.81 -18.03
N ASP A 15 -10.16 -7.49 -17.04
CA ASP A 15 -10.17 -6.21 -16.33
C ASP A 15 -9.53 -6.27 -14.92
N LEU A 16 -9.27 -7.48 -14.40
CA LEU A 16 -8.91 -7.72 -13.01
C LEU A 16 -7.71 -8.66 -12.89
N THR A 17 -6.65 -8.20 -12.23
CA THR A 17 -5.46 -8.99 -11.90
C THR A 17 -5.31 -9.19 -10.39
N LEU A 18 -4.64 -10.29 -10.02
CA LEU A 18 -4.08 -10.53 -8.71
C LEU A 18 -2.57 -10.24 -8.77
N GLU A 19 -2.07 -9.43 -7.86
CA GLU A 19 -0.65 -9.05 -7.78
C GLU A 19 -0.09 -9.29 -6.39
N ALA A 20 1.22 -9.43 -6.28
CA ALA A 20 1.95 -9.29 -5.03
C ALA A 20 2.66 -7.95 -5.01
N GLU A 21 2.60 -7.26 -3.87
CA GLU A 21 3.29 -6.00 -3.65
C GLU A 21 4.10 -6.03 -2.35
N GLY A 22 5.30 -5.46 -2.40
CA GLY A 22 6.15 -5.18 -1.23
C GLY A 22 6.60 -3.73 -1.20
N ASN A 23 6.69 -3.14 -0.01
CA ASN A 23 7.07 -1.75 0.24
C ASN A 23 8.07 -1.66 1.38
N LEU A 24 9.03 -0.74 1.24
CA LEU A 24 9.91 -0.27 2.32
C LEU A 24 9.72 1.23 2.49
N LEU A 25 9.33 1.63 3.69
CA LEU A 25 9.06 3.02 4.04
C LEU A 25 9.97 3.47 5.19
N LYS A 26 10.50 4.68 5.06
CA LYS A 26 11.12 5.44 6.14
C LYS A 26 10.14 6.49 6.64
N HIS A 27 9.76 6.36 7.90
CA HIS A 27 9.01 7.37 8.64
C HIS A 27 9.98 8.37 9.29
N MET A 28 9.63 9.66 9.25
CA MET A 28 10.42 10.78 9.78
C MET A 28 9.51 11.82 10.44
N GLY A 29 10.09 12.72 11.25
CA GLY A 29 9.36 13.76 11.97
C GLY A 29 8.88 13.26 13.32
N LYS A 30 7.55 13.18 13.53
CA LYS A 30 6.95 12.73 14.80
C LYS A 30 7.22 11.27 15.17
N GLN A 31 7.71 10.49 14.21
CA GLN A 31 8.14 9.11 14.39
C GLN A 31 9.36 8.87 13.49
N ASN A 32 10.29 8.03 13.92
CA ASN A 32 11.53 7.77 13.19
C ASN A 32 11.86 6.27 13.21
N HIS A 33 11.25 5.53 12.28
CA HIS A 33 11.44 4.08 12.17
C HIS A 33 11.33 3.64 10.71
N TRP A 34 11.75 2.43 10.42
CA TRP A 34 11.50 1.79 9.14
C TRP A 34 10.24 0.94 9.21
N GLU A 35 9.50 0.88 8.12
CA GLU A 35 8.34 0.01 7.96
C GLU A 35 8.50 -0.83 6.69
N ALA A 36 8.32 -2.14 6.82
CA ALA A 36 8.20 -3.07 5.70
C ALA A 36 6.75 -3.53 5.62
N ALA A 37 6.12 -3.43 4.45
CA ALA A 37 4.74 -3.86 4.26
C ALA A 37 4.60 -4.68 2.98
N ALA A 38 3.82 -5.74 3.01
CA ALA A 38 3.56 -6.59 1.85
C ALA A 38 2.11 -7.07 1.83
N ALA A 39 1.53 -7.17 0.65
CA ALA A 39 0.16 -7.63 0.46
C ALA A 39 -0.05 -8.28 -0.92
N PRO A 40 -0.90 -9.32 -1.03
CA PRO A 40 -1.64 -9.56 -2.25
C PRO A 40 -2.58 -8.38 -2.54
N MET A 41 -2.71 -8.04 -3.81
CA MET A 41 -3.47 -6.91 -4.34
C MET A 41 -4.45 -7.40 -5.41
N LEU A 42 -5.71 -6.98 -5.32
CA LEU A 42 -6.62 -6.99 -6.46
C LEU A 42 -6.47 -5.67 -7.21
N ARG A 43 -6.25 -5.73 -8.52
CA ARG A 43 -6.08 -4.54 -9.37
C ARG A 43 -7.05 -4.53 -10.53
N TRP A 44 -7.83 -3.47 -10.59
CA TRP A 44 -8.75 -3.15 -11.68
C TRP A 44 -8.10 -2.24 -12.71
N HIS A 45 -8.26 -2.55 -13.98
CA HIS A 45 -7.54 -1.91 -15.09
C HIS A 45 -8.42 -1.06 -16.00
N THR A 46 -9.75 -1.13 -15.91
CA THR A 46 -10.63 -0.59 -16.97
C THR A 46 -11.28 0.73 -16.57
N PHE A 47 -10.84 1.81 -17.24
CA PHE A 47 -11.39 3.16 -17.09
C PHE A 47 -11.64 3.79 -18.47
N PRO A 48 -12.67 4.64 -18.61
CA PRO A 48 -13.07 5.20 -19.91
C PRO A 48 -12.07 6.21 -20.50
N TRP A 49 -11.05 6.62 -19.76
CA TRP A 49 -10.00 7.59 -20.18
C TRP A 49 -8.61 6.95 -20.33
N ASN A 50 -8.52 5.62 -20.28
CA ASN A 50 -7.23 4.92 -20.33
C ASN A 50 -6.43 5.14 -21.62
N ASP A 51 -7.07 5.60 -22.69
CA ASP A 51 -6.39 5.94 -23.94
C ASP A 51 -5.63 7.28 -23.86
N THR A 52 -5.81 8.05 -22.78
CA THR A 52 -5.07 9.30 -22.52
C THR A 52 -4.16 9.18 -21.30
N VAL A 53 -4.64 8.54 -20.22
CA VAL A 53 -3.86 8.27 -19.01
C VAL A 53 -4.22 6.88 -18.53
N ALA A 54 -3.29 5.95 -18.65
CA ALA A 54 -3.47 4.60 -18.14
C ALA A 54 -3.67 4.66 -16.63
N THR A 55 -4.84 4.22 -16.17
CA THR A 55 -5.26 4.30 -14.78
C THR A 55 -5.57 2.92 -14.25
N THR A 56 -5.11 2.61 -13.04
CA THR A 56 -5.52 1.39 -12.32
C THR A 56 -6.01 1.73 -10.93
N PHE A 57 -6.87 0.88 -10.36
CA PHE A 57 -7.29 0.94 -8.97
C PHE A 57 -6.93 -0.36 -8.26
N GLY A 58 -6.29 -0.25 -7.09
CA GLY A 58 -5.82 -1.39 -6.32
C GLY A 58 -6.33 -1.40 -4.88
N ILE A 59 -6.69 -2.58 -4.38
CA ILE A 59 -6.92 -2.83 -2.95
C ILE A 59 -6.24 -4.12 -2.53
N GLY A 60 -5.63 -4.13 -1.34
CA GLY A 60 -4.95 -5.31 -0.82
C GLY A 60 -5.19 -5.55 0.66
N LEU A 61 -4.76 -6.72 1.12
CA LEU A 61 -4.78 -7.09 2.53
C LEU A 61 -3.53 -7.90 2.85
N GLY A 62 -2.71 -7.40 3.76
CA GLY A 62 -1.45 -8.04 4.12
C GLY A 62 -0.94 -7.63 5.49
N LEU A 63 0.39 -7.57 5.61
CA LEU A 63 1.06 -7.30 6.87
C LEU A 63 1.98 -6.10 6.73
N SER A 64 2.09 -5.33 7.81
CA SER A 64 3.04 -4.25 7.98
C SER A 64 3.82 -4.43 9.28
N TYR A 65 5.14 -4.32 9.17
CA TYR A 65 6.10 -4.43 10.27
C TYR A 65 6.89 -3.13 10.39
N ALA A 66 6.79 -2.45 11.53
CA ALA A 66 7.63 -1.32 11.90
C ALA A 66 8.79 -1.78 12.80
N THR A 67 9.98 -1.23 12.61
CA THR A 67 11.17 -1.56 13.43
C THR A 67 11.05 -1.08 14.86
N ASP A 68 10.24 -0.06 15.10
CA ASP A 68 9.95 0.50 16.41
C ASP A 68 8.44 0.70 16.56
N LEU A 69 7.95 0.78 17.80
CA LEU A 69 6.53 1.04 18.05
C LEU A 69 6.14 2.43 17.51
N PRO A 70 5.21 2.53 16.53
CA PRO A 70 4.78 3.81 15.99
C PRO A 70 4.22 4.76 17.06
N VAL A 71 4.93 5.86 17.31
CA VAL A 71 4.58 6.85 18.35
C VAL A 71 3.21 7.47 18.07
N ILE A 72 2.90 7.79 16.81
CA ILE A 72 1.61 8.39 16.42
C ILE A 72 0.44 7.46 16.76
N GLU A 73 0.61 6.14 16.62
CA GLU A 73 -0.43 5.19 16.96
C GLU A 73 -0.63 5.07 18.47
N GLN A 74 0.46 5.11 19.24
CA GLN A 74 0.40 5.12 20.70
C GLN A 74 -0.25 6.39 21.23
N GLU A 75 0.12 7.57 20.72
CA GLU A 75 -0.47 8.85 21.12
C GLU A 75 -1.96 8.91 20.80
N LYS A 76 -2.36 8.38 19.64
CA LYS A 76 -3.76 8.43 19.19
C LYS A 76 -4.64 7.38 19.87
N ASN A 77 -4.13 6.18 20.09
CA ASN A 77 -4.94 5.00 20.47
C ASN A 77 -4.55 4.43 21.85
N GLY A 78 -3.55 4.99 22.53
CA GLY A 78 -3.00 4.52 23.80
C GLY A 78 -2.16 3.23 23.71
N LYS A 79 -2.18 2.52 22.58
CA LYS A 79 -1.46 1.29 22.33
C LYS A 79 -1.06 1.20 20.86
N SER A 80 0.01 0.48 20.57
CA SER A 80 0.49 0.17 19.21
C SER A 80 1.16 -1.20 19.20
N ASN A 81 1.48 -1.72 18.01
CA ASN A 81 2.25 -2.94 17.82
C ASN A 81 3.19 -2.75 16.62
N THR A 82 4.34 -3.42 16.64
CA THR A 82 5.29 -3.38 15.52
C THR A 82 4.74 -4.13 14.31
N LEU A 83 4.03 -5.24 14.51
CA LEU A 83 3.36 -6.00 13.45
C LEU A 83 1.85 -5.74 13.47
N LEU A 84 1.28 -5.30 12.34
CA LEU A 84 -0.14 -5.00 12.17
C LEU A 84 -0.66 -5.46 10.80
N VAL A 85 -1.99 -5.54 10.65
CA VAL A 85 -2.63 -5.73 9.34
C VAL A 85 -2.38 -4.49 8.49
N PHE A 86 -2.04 -4.68 7.22
CA PHE A 86 -1.89 -3.65 6.20
C PHE A 86 -3.04 -3.73 5.21
N LEU A 87 -3.69 -2.60 4.93
CA LEU A 87 -4.80 -2.47 3.99
C LEU A 87 -4.54 -1.27 3.05
N PRO A 88 -3.78 -1.46 1.97
CA PRO A 88 -3.60 -0.41 0.96
C PRO A 88 -4.85 -0.25 0.10
N VAL A 89 -5.19 1.00 -0.20
CA VAL A 89 -6.09 1.38 -1.28
C VAL A 89 -5.38 2.41 -2.13
N GLU A 90 -5.30 2.19 -3.43
CA GLU A 90 -4.49 3.01 -4.33
C GLU A 90 -5.10 3.21 -5.71
N VAL A 91 -4.64 4.30 -6.35
CA VAL A 91 -4.82 4.56 -7.77
C VAL A 91 -3.43 4.75 -8.38
N THR A 92 -3.21 4.18 -9.56
CA THR A 92 -1.99 4.41 -10.33
C THR A 92 -2.29 5.15 -11.62
N LEU A 93 -1.33 5.95 -12.07
CA LEU A 93 -1.40 6.77 -13.28
C LEU A 93 -0.12 6.58 -14.08
N ALA A 94 -0.24 6.26 -15.36
CA ALA A 94 0.88 6.13 -16.29
C ALA A 94 0.55 6.79 -17.64
N PRO A 95 1.58 7.22 -18.42
CA PRO A 95 1.35 7.81 -19.75
C PRO A 95 0.66 6.85 -20.72
N GLU A 96 0.95 5.56 -20.63
CA GLU A 96 0.42 4.50 -21.50
C GLU A 96 0.40 3.15 -20.75
N LYS A 97 -0.39 2.19 -21.25
CA LYS A 97 -0.67 0.91 -20.57
C LYS A 97 0.58 0.06 -20.33
N ASP A 98 1.54 0.11 -21.24
CA ASP A 98 2.77 -0.70 -21.18
C ASP A 98 3.96 0.04 -20.54
N SER A 99 3.70 1.18 -19.89
CA SER A 99 4.74 1.96 -19.21
C SER A 99 5.37 1.15 -18.08
N LYS A 100 6.71 1.09 -18.08
CA LYS A 100 7.46 0.48 -16.98
C LYS A 100 7.36 1.26 -15.68
N TRP A 101 6.96 2.53 -15.75
CA TRP A 101 6.81 3.41 -14.60
C TRP A 101 5.38 3.90 -14.47
N GLU A 102 4.87 3.90 -13.24
CA GLU A 102 3.59 4.52 -12.89
C GLU A 102 3.73 5.38 -11.63
N GLY A 103 2.96 6.47 -11.57
CA GLY A 103 2.74 7.23 -10.35
C GLY A 103 1.69 6.53 -9.49
N VAL A 104 1.89 6.49 -8.18
CA VAL A 104 1.00 5.84 -7.22
C VAL A 104 0.49 6.87 -6.23
N LEU A 105 -0.82 6.92 -6.03
CA LEU A 105 -1.48 7.63 -4.94
C LEU A 105 -2.17 6.61 -4.06
N ARG A 106 -1.88 6.62 -2.75
CA ARG A 106 -2.34 5.56 -1.83
C ARG A 106 -2.76 6.09 -0.47
N ILE A 107 -3.84 5.50 0.04
CA ILE A 107 -4.13 5.47 1.48
C ILE A 107 -3.50 4.20 2.06
N HIS A 108 -2.48 4.40 2.89
CA HIS A 108 -1.75 3.36 3.60
C HIS A 108 -2.37 3.19 4.98
N HIS A 109 -3.33 2.28 5.10
CA HIS A 109 -3.93 1.93 6.38
C HIS A 109 -3.20 0.76 7.02
N ARG A 110 -2.92 0.86 8.33
CA ARG A 110 -2.55 -0.31 9.13
C ARG A 110 -3.25 -0.31 10.47
N SER A 111 -3.62 -1.49 10.98
CA SER A 111 -4.35 -1.61 12.25
C SER A 111 -4.25 -3.00 12.89
N GLY A 112 -4.67 -3.09 14.16
CA GLY A 112 -4.77 -4.38 14.87
C GLY A 112 -5.95 -5.25 14.43
N ALA A 113 -6.71 -4.83 13.40
CA ALA A 113 -7.89 -5.52 12.87
C ALA A 113 -8.87 -5.95 13.99
N TRP A 114 -9.39 -4.96 14.73
CA TRP A 114 -10.31 -5.15 15.87
C TRP A 114 -9.79 -6.02 17.03
N GLY A 115 -8.49 -6.32 17.09
CA GLY A 115 -7.89 -7.14 18.14
C GLY A 115 -7.24 -8.43 17.63
N VAL A 116 -7.34 -8.74 16.34
CA VAL A 116 -6.88 -10.02 15.78
C VAL A 116 -5.35 -10.17 15.81
N VAL A 117 -4.60 -9.12 15.47
CA VAL A 117 -3.12 -9.17 15.41
C VAL A 117 -2.42 -8.16 16.32
N GLY A 118 -3.19 -7.35 17.04
CA GLY A 118 -2.67 -6.29 17.88
C GLY A 118 -3.78 -5.46 18.51
N PRO A 119 -3.43 -4.44 19.30
CA PRO A 119 -4.40 -3.57 19.96
C PRO A 119 -5.38 -2.93 18.96
N ARG A 120 -6.61 -2.68 19.41
CA ARG A 120 -7.56 -1.87 18.63
C ARG A 120 -6.98 -0.48 18.43
N GLY A 121 -6.97 -0.04 17.18
CA GLY A 121 -6.28 1.17 16.77
C GLY A 121 -5.46 0.94 15.51
N GLY A 122 -4.92 2.02 14.98
CA GLY A 122 -4.17 2.02 13.74
C GLY A 122 -3.88 3.44 13.25
N SER A 123 -3.27 3.50 12.08
CA SER A 123 -2.89 4.74 11.41
C SER A 123 -3.29 4.73 9.94
N ASN A 124 -3.42 5.92 9.37
CA ASN A 124 -3.65 6.15 7.95
C ASN A 124 -2.62 7.17 7.48
N PHE A 125 -1.94 6.87 6.38
CA PHE A 125 -1.07 7.82 5.71
C PHE A 125 -1.51 8.00 4.26
N ALA A 126 -1.73 9.24 3.83
CA ALA A 126 -1.80 9.55 2.41
C ALA A 126 -0.37 9.58 1.87
N THR A 127 -0.13 8.82 0.81
CA THR A 127 1.20 8.65 0.22
C THR A 127 1.14 8.85 -1.29
N ALA A 128 2.23 9.36 -1.83
CA ALA A 128 2.47 9.45 -3.27
C ALA A 128 3.85 8.85 -3.57
N GLY A 129 3.99 8.16 -4.69
CA GLY A 129 5.24 7.49 -5.06
C GLY A 129 5.32 7.10 -6.53
N LEU A 130 6.39 6.41 -6.89
CA LEU A 130 6.61 5.82 -8.21
C LEU A 130 6.77 4.30 -8.04
N ARG A 131 6.20 3.53 -8.97
CA ARG A 131 6.42 2.08 -9.06
C ARG A 131 7.05 1.73 -10.39
N TYR A 132 7.97 0.77 -10.36
CA TYR A 132 8.57 0.14 -11.52
C TYR A 132 8.04 -1.29 -11.71
N HIS A 133 7.69 -1.64 -12.96
CA HIS A 133 7.29 -2.98 -13.38
C HIS A 133 8.45 -3.67 -14.14
N PHE A 134 8.75 -4.92 -13.80
CA PHE A 134 9.86 -5.71 -14.36
C PHE A 134 9.48 -6.49 -15.62
#